data_AF-A0A7S0I4J8-F1
#
_entry.id   AF-A0A7S0I4J8-F1
#
_cell.length_a   1.000
_cell.length_b   1.000
_cell.length_c   1.000
_cell.angle_alpha   90.00
_cell.angle_beta   90.00
_cell.angle_gamma   90.00
#
_symmetry.space_group_name_H-M   'P 1'
#
loop_
_entity.id
_entity.type
_entity.pdbx_description
1 polymer ?
#
loop_
_entity_poly.entity_id
_entity_poly.type
_entity_poly.pdbx_seq_one_letter_code
_entity_poly.pdbx_strand_id
1 'polypeptide(L)'
;MEDQEIANQFANFFFRTFEKEPKELYKLYAPYSARSELICRVGPSVDNQRHAPTMKGVKADGVREIFGLTERTVRSGFKFHMNAVYSQSHSQNKLTVVVIGDCSCPFDREDEEERRPLHATFIEVFELERANCDMAYYICSDVLQMHENEPKQMSPANVEDSNLKIEVDSMKRSFCSSLLEILLETGDAIRETKETHDLLQEAEQSLLENSSYALRDLEMKHKMALEHVEKQLVSLTKQLEYKDFARKELLTANESLERNLSKAKAESMTVKQELETCMMEIEQLKMRGKTAESEKDSLARQFKDVEFDLSQCKVAYSRLETSADEKLQKTKDLLKKMLDSYKQKQAEVESLQQDFNRTRSEAFQLEKTIESLTKQRDSAMAELVNFRENVGIVQIRTKQPSKDYSQSFELERDALNSTIASLRTRVEHLEEENSALQASLEKLNEDVETLKVKEEEGAMSASKKIEALQALISQHEGKEQEMFAAVDREQRMKASFKHEAEQHRKELHSRREEMETAQREAVQWKEKFEGHEAQLKRLKEKVGRLEELDMLHRKEKNCLTLQSNAFSERVVHLEKALASVLREKEGMEEMLRLAEESIVDETKRREELQRRFEEEIADIKEEYEARMMGES
;
A
#
# COMPACT_ATOMS: atom_id res chain seq x y z
N MET A 1 -21.70 -12.97 -37.86
CA MET A 1 -21.31 -12.70 -39.26
C MET A 1 -20.11 -13.59 -39.51
N GLU A 2 -20.15 -14.44 -40.53
CA GLU A 2 -19.03 -15.34 -40.83
C GLU A 2 -17.84 -14.50 -41.33
N ASP A 3 -16.60 -14.90 -41.00
CA ASP A 3 -15.39 -14.16 -41.36
C ASP A 3 -15.29 -13.87 -42.87
N GLN A 4 -15.81 -14.78 -43.69
CA GLN A 4 -15.89 -14.63 -45.14
C GLN A 4 -16.87 -13.55 -45.60
N GLU A 5 -17.98 -13.37 -44.87
CA GLU A 5 -18.96 -12.32 -45.15
C GLU A 5 -18.38 -10.95 -44.77
N ILE A 6 -17.68 -10.86 -43.64
CA ILE A 6 -16.95 -9.66 -43.20
C ILE A 6 -15.88 -9.27 -44.23
N ALA A 7 -15.09 -10.24 -44.69
CA ALA A 7 -14.06 -10.03 -45.70
C ALA A 7 -14.64 -9.53 -47.03
N ASN A 8 -15.75 -10.11 -47.48
CA ASN A 8 -16.45 -9.67 -48.69
C ASN A 8 -17.00 -8.24 -48.55
N GLN A 9 -17.59 -7.90 -47.40
CA GLN A 9 -18.11 -6.54 -47.15
C GLN A 9 -16.97 -5.53 -47.10
N PHE A 10 -15.88 -5.84 -46.40
CA PHE A 10 -14.69 -5.00 -46.31
C PHE A 10 -14.07 -4.78 -47.69
N ALA A 11 -13.78 -5.84 -48.46
CA ALA A 11 -13.16 -5.72 -49.78
C ALA A 11 -14.02 -4.88 -50.73
N ASN A 12 -15.33 -5.15 -50.79
CA ASN A 12 -16.25 -4.34 -51.59
C ASN A 12 -16.26 -2.87 -51.17
N PHE A 13 -16.26 -2.59 -49.87
CA PHE A 13 -16.22 -1.22 -49.37
C PHE A 13 -14.89 -0.54 -49.72
N PHE A 14 -13.77 -1.22 -49.51
CA PHE A 14 -12.43 -0.72 -49.76
C PHE A 14 -12.24 -0.35 -51.25
N PHE A 15 -12.45 -1.29 -52.18
CA PHE A 15 -12.23 -1.03 -53.61
C PHE A 15 -13.24 -0.02 -54.19
N ARG A 16 -14.50 -0.02 -53.74
CA ARG A 16 -15.46 1.02 -54.16
C ARG A 16 -15.08 2.42 -53.65
N THR A 17 -14.54 2.49 -52.43
CA THR A 17 -14.05 3.76 -51.87
C THR A 17 -12.77 4.18 -52.57
N PHE A 18 -11.90 3.24 -52.94
CA PHE A 18 -10.72 3.51 -53.78
C PHE A 18 -11.09 4.13 -55.12
N GLU A 19 -12.08 3.57 -55.82
CA GLU A 19 -12.51 4.07 -57.14
C GLU A 19 -13.19 5.45 -57.08
N LYS A 20 -13.85 5.80 -55.97
CA LYS A 20 -14.64 7.03 -55.85
C LYS A 20 -13.89 8.14 -55.11
N GLU A 21 -13.32 7.82 -53.96
CA GLU A 21 -12.78 8.75 -52.96
C GLU A 21 -11.52 8.15 -52.29
N PRO A 22 -10.42 7.93 -53.03
CA PRO A 22 -9.22 7.24 -52.51
C PRO A 22 -8.61 7.97 -51.31
N LYS A 23 -8.80 9.30 -51.22
CA LYS A 23 -8.39 10.12 -50.09
C LYS A 23 -9.09 9.77 -48.78
N GLU A 24 -10.22 9.08 -48.79
CA GLU A 24 -10.91 8.69 -47.56
C GLU A 24 -10.39 7.36 -46.99
N LEU A 25 -9.62 6.60 -47.78
CA LEU A 25 -9.10 5.30 -47.37
C LEU A 25 -8.10 5.36 -46.22
N TYR A 26 -7.35 6.46 -46.02
CA TYR A 26 -6.42 6.55 -44.88
C TYR A 26 -7.13 6.38 -43.53
N LYS A 27 -8.44 6.68 -43.45
CA LYS A 27 -9.25 6.50 -42.23
C LYS A 27 -9.41 5.03 -41.84
N LEU A 28 -9.18 4.11 -42.78
CA LEU A 28 -9.21 2.67 -42.56
C LEU A 28 -7.88 2.13 -42.03
N TYR A 29 -6.80 2.91 -42.05
CA TYR A 29 -5.49 2.46 -41.56
C TYR A 29 -5.26 2.87 -40.11
N ALA A 30 -4.77 1.94 -39.30
CA ALA A 30 -4.29 2.23 -37.96
C ALA A 30 -3.04 3.14 -37.98
N PRO A 31 -2.72 3.87 -36.89
CA PRO A 31 -1.55 4.77 -36.83
C PRO A 31 -0.19 4.11 -37.08
N TYR A 32 -0.12 2.78 -36.97
CA TYR A 32 1.10 1.97 -37.12
C TYR A 32 1.05 1.02 -38.35
N SER A 33 0.14 1.29 -39.29
CA SER A 33 -0.05 0.40 -40.44
C SER A 33 1.13 0.41 -41.39
N ALA A 34 1.36 -0.72 -42.06
CA ALA A 34 2.34 -0.83 -43.14
C ALA A 34 1.64 -1.12 -44.47
N ARG A 35 2.06 -0.43 -45.54
CA ARG A 35 1.66 -0.74 -46.92
C ARG A 35 2.89 -1.09 -47.73
N SER A 36 2.82 -2.17 -48.49
CA SER A 36 3.88 -2.64 -49.39
C SER A 36 3.28 -2.88 -50.78
N GLU A 37 3.87 -2.28 -51.81
CA GLU A 37 3.46 -2.50 -53.19
C GLU A 37 4.55 -3.26 -53.93
N LEU A 38 4.19 -4.30 -54.67
CA LEU A 38 5.09 -5.09 -55.50
C LEU A 38 4.53 -5.18 -56.92
N ILE A 39 5.14 -4.46 -57.85
CA ILE A 39 4.74 -4.48 -59.26
C ILE A 39 5.67 -5.43 -60.02
N CYS A 40 5.15 -6.56 -60.48
CA CYS A 40 5.87 -7.53 -61.29
C CYS A 40 5.54 -7.32 -62.77
N ARG A 41 6.45 -6.67 -63.50
CA ARG A 41 6.35 -6.58 -64.97
C ARG A 41 6.92 -7.84 -65.62
N VAL A 42 6.17 -8.42 -66.55
CA VAL A 42 6.63 -9.53 -67.38
C VAL A 42 7.05 -8.95 -68.73
N GLY A 43 8.35 -8.95 -69.00
CA GLY A 43 8.93 -8.55 -70.27
C GLY A 43 10.44 -8.83 -70.32
N PRO A 44 11.01 -9.13 -71.49
CA PRO A 44 12.43 -9.44 -71.64
C PRO A 44 13.24 -8.15 -71.71
N SER A 45 13.40 -7.44 -70.59
CA SER A 45 14.45 -6.43 -70.47
C SER A 45 15.42 -6.83 -69.38
N VAL A 46 16.68 -6.96 -69.77
CA VAL A 46 17.81 -7.41 -68.94
C VAL A 46 18.13 -6.45 -67.80
N ASP A 47 17.47 -5.29 -67.71
CA ASP A 47 17.70 -4.33 -66.64
C ASP A 47 16.42 -3.91 -65.88
N ASN A 48 16.53 -3.97 -64.56
CA ASN A 48 15.69 -3.35 -63.52
C ASN A 48 14.38 -4.06 -63.11
N GLN A 49 14.50 -5.02 -62.19
CA GLN A 49 13.53 -5.12 -61.09
C GLN A 49 13.57 -3.81 -60.29
N ARG A 50 12.68 -2.86 -60.59
CA ARG A 50 12.44 -1.75 -59.66
C ARG A 50 11.66 -2.30 -58.47
N HIS A 51 12.35 -2.62 -57.39
CA HIS A 51 11.71 -2.81 -56.09
C HIS A 51 10.98 -1.50 -55.75
N ALA A 52 9.64 -1.55 -55.74
CA ALA A 52 8.86 -0.47 -55.16
C ALA A 52 9.18 -0.39 -53.65
N PRO A 53 9.19 0.82 -53.07
CA PRO A 53 9.66 1.02 -51.70
C PRO A 53 8.78 0.27 -50.69
N THR A 54 9.37 -0.68 -49.96
CA THR A 54 8.74 -1.27 -48.77
C THR A 54 8.77 -0.24 -47.65
N MET A 55 7.63 0.36 -47.32
CA MET A 55 7.56 1.38 -46.28
C MET A 55 7.02 0.79 -44.97
N LYS A 56 7.93 0.52 -44.02
CA LYS A 56 7.57 0.08 -42.66
C LYS A 56 7.39 1.31 -41.75
N GLY A 57 6.23 1.40 -41.09
CA GLY A 57 6.02 2.34 -39.97
C GLY A 57 5.66 3.77 -40.38
N VAL A 58 4.83 3.95 -41.40
CA VAL A 58 4.36 5.27 -41.81
C VAL A 58 3.12 5.62 -41.01
N LYS A 59 3.16 6.73 -40.25
CA LYS A 59 1.97 7.29 -39.58
C LYS A 59 0.86 7.47 -40.63
N ALA A 60 -0.41 7.38 -40.24
CA ALA A 60 -1.56 7.51 -41.16
C ALA A 60 -1.47 8.70 -42.14
N ASP A 61 -0.76 9.77 -41.77
CA ASP A 61 -0.45 10.92 -42.63
C ASP A 61 0.40 10.59 -43.88
N GLY A 62 1.36 9.67 -43.81
CA GLY A 62 2.14 9.26 -44.99
C GLY A 62 1.45 8.20 -45.84
N VAL A 63 0.48 7.46 -45.29
CA VAL A 63 -0.45 6.64 -46.10
C VAL A 63 -1.39 7.56 -46.90
N ARG A 64 -1.82 8.69 -46.31
CA ARG A 64 -2.60 9.73 -47.01
C ARG A 64 -1.83 10.34 -48.20
N GLU A 65 -0.50 10.50 -48.11
CA GLU A 65 0.33 10.96 -49.24
C GLU A 65 0.37 9.95 -50.40
N ILE A 66 0.37 8.63 -50.14
CA ILE A 66 0.30 7.58 -51.18
C ILE A 66 -1.04 7.63 -51.91
N PHE A 67 -2.14 7.72 -51.15
CA PHE A 67 -3.48 7.89 -51.74
C PHE A 67 -3.66 9.25 -52.43
N GLY A 68 -2.92 10.27 -52.01
CA GLY A 68 -2.82 11.56 -52.69
C GLY A 68 -2.06 11.50 -54.01
N LEU A 69 -1.01 10.68 -54.10
CA LEU A 69 -0.26 10.42 -55.35
C LEU A 69 -1.06 9.56 -56.34
N THR A 70 -1.87 8.62 -55.84
CA THR A 70 -2.80 7.80 -56.65
C THR A 70 -4.08 8.54 -57.04
N GLU A 71 -4.38 9.72 -56.50
CA GLU A 71 -5.51 10.53 -56.95
C GLU A 71 -5.39 10.93 -58.44
N ARG A 72 -4.16 11.08 -58.96
CA ARG A 72 -3.91 11.24 -60.41
C ARG A 72 -4.29 9.98 -61.20
N THR A 73 -4.03 8.80 -60.65
CA THR A 73 -4.32 7.48 -61.25
C THR A 73 -5.79 7.05 -61.11
N VAL A 74 -6.53 7.58 -60.14
CA VAL A 74 -7.98 7.33 -60.01
C VAL A 74 -8.78 8.25 -60.92
N ARG A 75 -8.30 9.49 -61.18
CA ARG A 75 -8.92 10.38 -62.18
C ARG A 75 -8.86 9.83 -63.61
N SER A 76 -7.95 8.92 -63.91
CA SER A 76 -7.90 8.20 -65.20
C SER A 76 -8.89 7.02 -65.30
N GLY A 77 -9.82 6.86 -64.34
CA GLY A 77 -10.95 5.93 -64.47
C GLY A 77 -10.63 4.46 -64.15
N PHE A 78 -9.64 4.22 -63.31
CA PHE A 78 -9.24 2.89 -62.84
C PHE A 78 -10.43 2.10 -62.27
N LYS A 79 -10.61 0.84 -62.71
CA LYS A 79 -11.65 -0.06 -62.21
C LYS A 79 -11.06 -1.38 -61.73
N PHE A 80 -11.51 -1.81 -60.56
CA PHE A 80 -11.18 -3.11 -59.97
C PHE A 80 -12.35 -4.07 -60.14
N HIS A 81 -12.05 -5.27 -60.62
CA HIS A 81 -12.96 -6.39 -60.69
C HIS A 81 -12.44 -7.50 -59.78
N MET A 82 -13.08 -7.69 -58.63
CA MET A 82 -12.69 -8.76 -57.70
C MET A 82 -13.21 -10.10 -58.21
N ASN A 83 -12.30 -11.03 -58.47
CA ASN A 83 -12.60 -12.38 -58.93
C ASN A 83 -12.85 -13.33 -57.75
N ALA A 84 -12.05 -13.20 -56.70
CA ALA A 84 -12.18 -13.99 -55.49
C ALA A 84 -11.75 -13.20 -54.25
N VAL A 85 -12.40 -13.48 -53.13
CA VAL A 85 -12.01 -12.98 -51.80
C VAL A 85 -11.93 -14.19 -50.88
N TYR A 86 -10.82 -14.33 -50.16
CA TYR A 86 -10.60 -15.37 -49.17
C TYR A 86 -10.35 -14.74 -47.81
N SER A 87 -10.77 -15.43 -46.76
CA SER A 87 -10.59 -14.95 -45.39
C SER A 87 -10.01 -16.04 -44.50
N GLN A 88 -9.13 -15.65 -43.59
CA GLN A 88 -8.59 -16.54 -42.57
C GLN A 88 -8.45 -15.78 -41.24
N SER A 89 -9.17 -16.23 -40.23
CA SER A 89 -9.05 -15.68 -38.88
C SER A 89 -7.81 -16.24 -38.17
N HIS A 90 -7.00 -15.34 -37.63
CA HIS A 90 -5.82 -15.70 -36.84
C HIS A 90 -6.06 -15.57 -35.33
N SER A 91 -7.01 -14.72 -34.93
CA SER A 91 -7.47 -14.60 -33.55
C SER A 91 -8.85 -13.93 -33.52
N GLN A 92 -9.50 -13.88 -32.35
CA GLN A 92 -10.82 -13.24 -32.19
C GLN A 92 -10.89 -11.78 -32.68
N ASN A 93 -9.74 -11.10 -32.79
CA ASN A 93 -9.65 -9.71 -33.20
C ASN A 93 -8.83 -9.50 -34.49
N LYS A 94 -8.34 -10.56 -35.15
CA LYS A 94 -7.48 -10.44 -36.35
C LYS A 94 -7.96 -11.33 -37.49
N LEU A 95 -8.15 -10.70 -38.64
CA LEU A 95 -8.65 -11.33 -39.86
C LEU A 95 -7.74 -11.00 -41.04
N THR A 96 -7.23 -12.02 -41.72
CA THR A 96 -6.51 -11.84 -42.99
C THR A 96 -7.49 -11.99 -44.13
N VAL A 97 -7.47 -11.03 -45.06
CA VAL A 97 -8.31 -11.01 -46.26
C VAL A 97 -7.41 -10.98 -47.49
N VAL A 98 -7.56 -11.97 -48.36
CA VAL A 98 -6.84 -12.06 -49.64
C VAL A 98 -7.83 -11.80 -50.75
N VAL A 99 -7.59 -10.76 -51.54
CA VAL A 99 -8.41 -10.39 -52.70
C VAL A 99 -7.61 -10.66 -53.95
N ILE A 100 -8.20 -11.42 -54.87
CA ILE A 100 -7.65 -11.68 -56.20
C ILE A 100 -8.62 -11.06 -57.18
N GLY A 101 -8.12 -10.24 -58.09
CA GLY A 101 -8.95 -9.59 -59.09
C GLY A 101 -8.17 -9.11 -60.29
N ASP A 102 -8.89 -8.47 -61.19
CA ASP A 102 -8.34 -7.79 -62.34
C ASP A 102 -8.54 -6.28 -62.17
N CYS A 103 -7.59 -5.51 -62.65
CA CYS A 103 -7.75 -4.07 -62.76
C CYS A 103 -7.54 -3.60 -64.19
N SER A 104 -8.36 -2.63 -64.59
CA SER A 104 -8.26 -1.97 -65.89
C SER A 104 -8.16 -0.47 -65.72
N CYS A 105 -7.15 0.14 -66.32
CA CYS A 105 -7.01 1.59 -66.40
C CYS A 105 -7.34 2.07 -67.83
N PRO A 106 -8.41 2.84 -68.03
CA PRO A 106 -8.67 3.50 -69.29
C PRO A 106 -7.75 4.72 -69.42
N PHE A 107 -6.55 4.48 -69.94
CA PHE A 107 -5.60 5.46 -70.48
C PHE A 107 -4.80 6.28 -69.47
N ASP A 108 -3.47 6.23 -69.62
CA ASP A 108 -2.55 7.16 -68.98
C ASP A 108 -1.41 7.46 -69.95
N ARG A 109 -1.65 8.39 -70.90
CA ARG A 109 -0.67 9.34 -71.51
C ARG A 109 -1.20 10.04 -72.76
N GLU A 110 -0.72 11.27 -72.97
CA GLU A 110 -1.03 12.18 -74.09
C GLU A 110 -0.24 11.88 -75.39
N ASP A 111 0.61 10.83 -75.42
CA ASP A 111 1.44 10.51 -76.58
C ASP A 111 0.77 9.46 -77.49
N GLU A 112 0.53 9.83 -78.76
CA GLU A 112 -0.46 9.20 -79.65
C GLU A 112 -0.12 7.80 -80.21
N GLU A 113 1.06 7.21 -80.01
CA GLU A 113 1.49 6.14 -80.92
C GLU A 113 1.27 4.67 -80.52
N GLU A 114 0.99 4.30 -79.26
CA GLU A 114 0.57 2.91 -78.95
C GLU A 114 -0.47 2.83 -77.83
N ARG A 115 -1.74 3.03 -78.21
CA ARG A 115 -2.89 2.96 -77.30
C ARG A 115 -3.23 1.51 -76.96
N ARG A 116 -2.82 1.01 -75.78
CA ARG A 116 -3.37 -0.22 -75.21
C ARG A 116 -3.85 0.00 -73.77
N PRO A 117 -5.08 -0.41 -73.42
CA PRO A 117 -5.55 -0.38 -72.03
C PRO A 117 -4.70 -1.32 -71.19
N LEU A 118 -4.24 -0.84 -70.03
CA LEU A 118 -3.50 -1.67 -69.08
C LEU A 118 -4.49 -2.63 -68.41
N HIS A 119 -4.30 -3.93 -68.64
CA HIS A 119 -4.99 -5.00 -67.93
C HIS A 119 -3.97 -5.77 -67.10
N ALA A 120 -4.16 -5.74 -65.78
CA ALA A 120 -3.31 -6.46 -64.85
C ALA A 120 -4.17 -7.27 -63.87
N THR A 121 -3.72 -8.47 -63.55
CA THR A 121 -4.26 -9.23 -62.42
C THR A 121 -3.56 -8.75 -61.15
N PHE A 122 -4.29 -8.60 -60.07
CA PHE A 122 -3.74 -8.23 -58.77
C PHE A 122 -4.11 -9.24 -57.69
N ILE A 123 -3.23 -9.32 -56.70
CA ILE A 123 -3.47 -10.01 -55.44
C ILE A 123 -3.18 -8.99 -54.34
N GLU A 124 -4.19 -8.67 -53.53
CA GLU A 124 -4.05 -7.75 -52.40
C GLU A 124 -4.36 -8.48 -51.10
N VAL A 125 -3.45 -8.39 -50.13
CA VAL A 125 -3.56 -9.05 -48.83
C VAL A 125 -3.68 -7.99 -47.75
N PHE A 126 -4.80 -8.01 -47.04
CA PHE A 126 -5.07 -7.14 -45.90
C PHE A 126 -4.99 -7.94 -44.60
N GLU A 127 -4.22 -7.47 -43.63
CA GLU A 127 -4.37 -7.87 -42.23
C GLU A 127 -5.25 -6.85 -41.52
N LEU A 128 -6.42 -7.29 -41.08
CA LEU A 128 -7.42 -6.46 -40.41
C LEU A 128 -7.40 -6.72 -38.90
N GLU A 129 -7.46 -5.64 -38.12
CA GLU A 129 -7.62 -5.69 -36.66
C GLU A 129 -8.91 -4.99 -36.25
N ARG A 130 -9.67 -5.64 -35.37
CA ARG A 130 -10.98 -5.16 -34.95
C ARG A 130 -10.85 -3.92 -34.05
N ALA A 131 -11.47 -2.82 -34.47
CA ALA A 131 -11.70 -1.63 -33.67
C ALA A 131 -12.71 -1.95 -32.55
N ASN A 132 -12.44 -1.51 -31.33
CA ASN A 132 -13.33 -1.81 -30.19
C ASN A 132 -14.81 -1.43 -30.45
N CYS A 133 -15.70 -2.28 -29.93
CA CYS A 133 -17.16 -2.14 -29.79
C CYS A 133 -18.03 -2.07 -31.06
N ASP A 134 -17.57 -1.46 -32.16
CA ASP A 134 -18.48 -1.12 -33.29
C ASP A 134 -18.37 -2.03 -34.51
N MET A 135 -17.77 -3.23 -34.39
CA MET A 135 -17.53 -4.18 -35.50
C MET A 135 -16.73 -3.59 -36.69
N ALA A 136 -16.12 -2.42 -36.53
CA ALA A 136 -15.25 -1.83 -37.54
C ALA A 136 -13.87 -2.51 -37.52
N TYR A 137 -13.23 -2.59 -38.68
CA TYR A 137 -11.87 -3.12 -38.83
C TYR A 137 -10.95 -2.02 -39.33
N TYR A 138 -9.74 -1.98 -38.79
CA TYR A 138 -8.65 -1.19 -39.33
C TYR A 138 -7.65 -2.10 -40.03
N ILE A 139 -7.07 -1.61 -41.12
CA ILE A 139 -5.98 -2.25 -41.85
C ILE A 139 -4.70 -2.04 -41.05
N CYS A 140 -4.01 -3.11 -40.71
CA CYS A 140 -2.70 -3.09 -40.04
C CYS A 140 -1.56 -3.39 -41.02
N SER A 141 -1.82 -4.25 -42.00
CA SER A 141 -0.90 -4.54 -43.10
C SER A 141 -1.67 -4.60 -44.40
N ASP A 142 -1.07 -4.05 -45.45
CA ASP A 142 -1.62 -4.00 -46.80
C ASP A 142 -0.51 -4.33 -47.80
N VAL A 143 -0.66 -5.44 -48.51
CA VAL A 143 0.32 -5.92 -49.49
C VAL A 143 -0.36 -6.09 -50.83
N LEU A 144 -0.08 -5.19 -51.76
CA LEU A 144 -0.58 -5.25 -53.14
C LEU A 144 0.50 -5.80 -54.06
N GLN A 145 0.17 -6.89 -54.75
CA GLN A 145 0.99 -7.45 -55.81
C GLN A 145 0.24 -7.34 -57.14
N MET A 146 0.87 -6.73 -58.15
CA MET A 146 0.31 -6.61 -59.50
C MET A 146 1.13 -7.42 -60.51
N HIS A 147 0.42 -8.13 -61.39
CA HIS A 147 0.98 -8.87 -62.51
C HIS A 147 0.40 -8.33 -63.82
N GLU A 148 1.27 -7.77 -64.67
CA GLU A 148 0.87 -7.35 -66.02
C GLU A 148 0.67 -8.60 -66.89
N ASN A 149 -0.49 -8.70 -67.53
CA ASN A 149 -0.78 -9.83 -68.43
C ASN A 149 -0.14 -9.57 -69.81
N GLU A 150 0.76 -10.44 -70.26
CA GLU A 150 1.29 -10.36 -71.62
C GLU A 150 0.17 -10.62 -72.66
N PRO A 151 0.08 -9.82 -73.74
CA PRO A 151 -0.82 -10.12 -74.83
C PRO A 151 -0.30 -11.35 -75.59
N LYS A 152 -1.10 -12.43 -75.63
CA LYS A 152 -0.82 -13.63 -76.45
C LYS A 152 -0.53 -13.22 -77.92
N GLN A 153 0.73 -13.27 -78.33
CA GLN A 153 1.16 -13.06 -79.72
C GLN A 153 0.78 -14.26 -80.60
N MET A 154 0.11 -13.98 -81.72
CA MET A 154 -0.09 -14.92 -82.84
C MET A 154 1.23 -15.12 -83.60
N SER A 155 1.62 -16.37 -83.83
CA SER A 155 2.83 -16.79 -84.56
C SER A 155 2.73 -16.61 -86.08
N PRO A 156 3.78 -16.15 -86.79
CA PRO A 156 3.91 -16.28 -88.24
C PRO A 156 4.91 -17.38 -88.67
N ALA A 157 4.80 -17.73 -89.95
CA ALA A 157 5.27 -18.96 -90.59
C ALA A 157 6.70 -18.90 -91.20
N ASN A 158 7.26 -20.10 -91.39
CA ASN A 158 8.47 -20.46 -92.15
C ASN A 158 8.52 -19.92 -93.59
N VAL A 159 9.72 -19.56 -94.07
CA VAL A 159 10.15 -19.63 -95.49
C VAL A 159 11.66 -19.93 -95.59
N GLU A 160 12.00 -20.85 -96.51
CA GLU A 160 13.30 -21.46 -96.82
C GLU A 160 14.21 -20.65 -97.79
N ASP A 161 15.50 -21.02 -97.81
CA ASP A 161 16.47 -21.21 -98.93
C ASP A 161 16.53 -20.26 -100.15
N SER A 162 17.76 -19.93 -100.59
CA SER A 162 18.36 -20.52 -101.82
C SER A 162 19.73 -19.95 -102.27
N ASN A 163 20.48 -20.86 -102.91
CA ASN A 163 21.81 -20.80 -103.55
C ASN A 163 21.89 -20.01 -104.88
N LEU A 164 23.13 -19.72 -105.34
CA LEU A 164 23.64 -19.64 -106.75
C LEU A 164 25.17 -19.37 -106.68
N LYS A 165 26.17 -20.19 -107.10
CA LYS A 165 26.52 -20.97 -108.32
C LYS A 165 26.87 -20.12 -109.56
N ILE A 166 28.16 -20.12 -109.98
CA ILE A 166 28.71 -20.65 -111.26
C ILE A 166 30.10 -20.06 -111.66
N GLU A 167 31.04 -21.00 -111.88
CA GLU A 167 32.20 -21.14 -112.81
C GLU A 167 32.80 -19.97 -113.62
N VAL A 168 34.15 -19.89 -113.62
CA VAL A 168 35.00 -19.67 -114.82
C VAL A 168 36.38 -20.33 -114.58
N ASP A 169 36.71 -21.41 -115.30
CA ASP A 169 37.96 -22.15 -115.09
C ASP A 169 38.52 -22.79 -116.38
N SER A 170 39.57 -22.21 -116.98
CA SER A 170 40.46 -22.95 -117.92
C SER A 170 41.84 -22.31 -118.18
N MET A 171 42.37 -21.50 -117.25
CA MET A 171 43.79 -21.06 -117.27
C MET A 171 44.46 -21.07 -115.89
N LYS A 172 43.78 -21.64 -114.87
CA LYS A 172 44.13 -21.59 -113.44
C LYS A 172 44.79 -22.86 -112.87
N ARG A 173 44.83 -23.96 -113.63
CA ARG A 173 45.03 -25.31 -113.06
C ARG A 173 46.42 -25.66 -112.51
N SER A 174 47.50 -24.93 -112.82
CA SER A 174 48.83 -25.19 -112.20
C SER A 174 49.20 -24.20 -111.08
N PHE A 175 48.62 -23.01 -111.05
CA PHE A 175 48.76 -22.07 -109.93
C PHE A 175 47.74 -22.36 -108.81
N CYS A 176 46.58 -22.90 -109.15
CA CYS A 176 45.53 -23.25 -108.19
C CYS A 176 45.78 -24.51 -107.38
N SER A 177 46.67 -25.43 -107.76
CA SER A 177 46.91 -26.64 -106.93
C SER A 177 47.71 -26.28 -105.66
N SER A 178 48.77 -25.49 -105.77
CA SER A 178 49.53 -25.00 -104.61
C SER A 178 48.75 -23.96 -103.79
N LEU A 179 47.93 -23.12 -104.44
CA LEU A 179 46.99 -22.25 -103.72
C LEU A 179 45.85 -23.03 -103.05
N LEU A 180 45.35 -24.13 -103.63
CA LEU A 180 44.35 -24.98 -102.97
C LEU A 180 44.94 -25.65 -101.73
N GLU A 181 46.16 -26.17 -101.82
CA GLU A 181 46.82 -26.83 -100.69
C GLU A 181 47.07 -25.83 -99.55
N ILE A 182 47.58 -24.63 -99.87
CA ILE A 182 47.68 -23.53 -98.90
C ILE A 182 46.30 -23.12 -98.37
N LEU A 183 45.26 -23.03 -99.22
CA LEU A 183 43.90 -22.68 -98.79
C LEU A 183 43.25 -23.77 -97.94
N LEU A 184 43.57 -25.04 -98.16
CA LEU A 184 43.09 -26.16 -97.36
C LEU A 184 43.80 -26.20 -96.01
N GLU A 185 45.13 -26.06 -95.98
CA GLU A 185 45.89 -25.95 -94.73
C GLU A 185 45.50 -24.70 -93.93
N THR A 186 45.32 -23.56 -94.60
CA THR A 186 44.82 -22.34 -93.96
C THR A 186 43.36 -22.51 -93.52
N GLY A 187 42.54 -23.24 -94.27
CA GLY A 187 41.17 -23.56 -93.91
C GLY A 187 41.06 -24.48 -92.70
N ASP A 188 41.97 -25.44 -92.57
CA ASP A 188 42.06 -26.33 -91.40
C ASP A 188 42.62 -25.59 -90.18
N ALA A 189 43.61 -24.72 -90.36
CA ALA A 189 44.08 -23.82 -89.29
C ALA A 189 42.98 -22.82 -88.85
N ILE A 190 42.20 -22.26 -89.78
CA ILE A 190 41.05 -21.40 -89.47
C ILE A 190 39.97 -22.19 -88.70
N ARG A 191 39.75 -23.46 -89.05
CA ARG A 191 38.80 -24.33 -88.35
C ARG A 191 39.26 -24.68 -86.95
N GLU A 192 40.54 -25.03 -86.78
CA GLU A 192 41.13 -25.32 -85.47
C GLU A 192 41.15 -24.07 -84.58
N THR A 193 41.49 -22.90 -85.13
CA THR A 193 41.38 -21.62 -84.40
C THR A 193 39.94 -21.25 -84.06
N LYS A 194 38.98 -21.61 -84.90
CA LYS A 194 37.56 -21.40 -84.60
C LYS A 194 37.07 -22.37 -83.51
N GLU A 195 37.42 -23.64 -83.58
CA GLU A 195 37.07 -24.65 -82.57
C GLU A 195 37.70 -24.30 -81.20
N THR A 196 38.95 -23.84 -81.17
CA THR A 196 39.59 -23.36 -79.95
C THR A 196 38.98 -22.06 -79.43
N HIS A 197 38.54 -21.16 -80.31
CA HIS A 197 37.78 -19.96 -79.93
C HIS A 197 36.42 -20.31 -79.35
N ASP A 198 35.68 -21.24 -79.97
CA ASP A 198 34.37 -21.71 -79.50
C ASP A 198 34.52 -22.39 -78.12
N LEU A 199 35.54 -23.22 -77.91
CA LEU A 199 35.85 -23.83 -76.60
C LEU A 199 36.26 -22.80 -75.54
N LEU A 200 37.02 -21.77 -75.91
CA LEU A 200 37.36 -20.66 -75.02
C LEU A 200 36.11 -19.87 -74.63
N GLN A 201 35.22 -19.61 -75.59
CA GLN A 201 33.96 -18.92 -75.36
C GLN A 201 33.02 -19.75 -74.46
N GLU A 202 32.92 -21.07 -74.67
CA GLU A 202 32.18 -21.97 -73.77
C GLU A 202 32.78 -22.00 -72.36
N ALA A 203 34.11 -22.03 -72.23
CA ALA A 203 34.79 -21.99 -70.94
C ALA A 203 34.58 -20.66 -70.21
N GLU A 204 34.66 -19.53 -70.92
CA GLU A 204 34.37 -18.20 -70.38
C GLU A 204 32.91 -18.09 -69.94
N GLN A 205 31.97 -18.60 -70.74
CA GLN A 205 30.55 -18.59 -70.41
C GLN A 205 30.24 -19.48 -69.19
N SER A 206 30.85 -20.66 -69.11
CA SER A 206 30.75 -21.53 -67.94
C SER A 206 31.34 -20.89 -66.67
N LEU A 207 32.45 -20.17 -66.78
CA LEU A 207 33.04 -19.44 -65.66
C LEU A 207 32.14 -18.28 -65.19
N LEU A 208 31.51 -17.57 -66.13
CA LEU A 208 30.54 -16.51 -65.85
C LEU A 208 29.28 -17.06 -65.17
N GLU A 209 28.77 -18.20 -65.61
CA GLU A 209 27.63 -18.88 -64.99
C GLU A 209 27.97 -19.34 -63.57
N ASN A 210 29.11 -20.03 -63.39
CA ASN A 210 29.54 -20.50 -62.08
C ASN A 210 29.80 -19.36 -61.08
N SER A 211 30.42 -18.26 -61.54
CA SER A 211 30.60 -17.07 -60.71
C SER A 211 29.26 -16.39 -60.39
N SER A 212 28.31 -16.33 -61.33
CA SER A 212 26.96 -15.83 -61.09
C SER A 212 26.21 -16.66 -60.05
N TYR A 213 26.29 -17.99 -60.11
CA TYR A 213 25.68 -18.88 -59.12
C TYR A 213 26.30 -18.70 -57.73
N ALA A 214 27.63 -18.62 -57.63
CA ALA A 214 28.32 -18.38 -56.35
C ALA A 214 27.93 -17.02 -55.75
N LEU A 215 27.80 -15.99 -56.59
CA LEU A 215 27.43 -14.64 -56.16
C LEU A 215 25.98 -14.60 -55.66
N ARG A 216 25.03 -15.25 -56.36
CA ARG A 216 23.63 -15.38 -55.90
C ARG A 216 23.49 -16.18 -54.60
N ASP A 217 24.23 -17.26 -54.44
CA ASP A 217 24.23 -18.04 -53.19
C ASP A 217 24.77 -17.19 -52.02
N LEU A 218 25.82 -16.41 -52.26
CA LEU A 218 26.40 -15.53 -51.25
C LEU A 218 25.47 -14.35 -50.90
N GLU A 219 24.79 -13.77 -51.89
CA GLU A 219 23.73 -12.77 -51.69
C GLU A 219 22.56 -13.33 -50.89
N MET A 220 22.10 -14.55 -51.21
CA MET A 220 21.02 -15.21 -50.48
C MET A 220 21.41 -15.48 -49.02
N LYS A 221 22.63 -15.99 -48.78
CA LYS A 221 23.17 -16.18 -47.41
C LYS A 221 23.29 -14.85 -46.65
N HIS A 222 23.77 -13.80 -47.31
CA HIS A 222 23.85 -12.47 -46.71
C HIS A 222 22.46 -11.93 -46.33
N LYS A 223 21.47 -12.07 -47.23
CA LYS A 223 20.08 -11.70 -46.97
C LYS A 223 19.49 -12.46 -45.79
N MET A 224 19.69 -13.78 -45.71
CA MET A 224 19.22 -14.58 -44.57
C MET A 224 19.89 -14.18 -43.26
N ALA A 225 21.18 -13.84 -43.28
CA ALA A 225 21.89 -13.34 -42.11
C ALA A 225 21.35 -11.98 -41.64
N LEU A 226 21.08 -11.06 -42.57
CA LEU A 226 20.46 -9.77 -42.27
C LEU A 226 19.05 -9.94 -41.68
N GLU A 227 18.20 -10.76 -42.28
CA GLU A 227 16.86 -11.05 -41.75
C GLU A 227 16.91 -11.66 -40.34
N HIS A 228 17.89 -12.53 -40.07
CA HIS A 228 18.08 -13.09 -38.74
C HIS A 228 18.50 -12.02 -37.71
N VAL A 229 19.44 -11.14 -38.07
CA VAL A 229 19.86 -10.02 -37.20
C VAL A 229 18.71 -9.04 -36.96
N GLU A 230 17.91 -8.72 -37.99
CA GLU A 230 16.72 -7.89 -37.85
C GLU A 230 15.69 -8.51 -36.89
N LYS A 231 15.42 -9.82 -37.01
CA LYS A 231 14.54 -10.53 -36.07
C LYS A 231 15.06 -10.47 -34.63
N GLN A 232 16.37 -10.63 -34.43
CA GLN A 232 16.99 -10.51 -33.10
C GLN A 232 16.87 -9.07 -32.56
N LEU A 233 17.10 -8.06 -33.38
CA LEU A 233 16.95 -6.65 -32.99
C LEU A 233 15.50 -6.35 -32.60
N VAL A 234 14.51 -6.77 -33.39
CA VAL A 234 13.09 -6.57 -33.05
C VAL A 234 12.73 -7.28 -31.74
N SER A 235 13.22 -8.50 -31.52
CA SER A 235 13.01 -9.22 -30.27
C SER A 235 13.63 -8.50 -29.06
N LEU A 236 14.86 -7.99 -29.19
CA LEU A 236 15.55 -7.26 -28.13
C LEU A 236 14.87 -5.92 -27.82
N THR A 237 14.41 -5.20 -28.85
CA THR A 237 13.64 -3.96 -28.69
C THR A 237 12.35 -4.21 -27.89
N LYS A 238 11.58 -5.25 -28.24
CA LYS A 238 10.37 -5.63 -27.48
C LYS A 238 10.69 -5.99 -26.02
N GLN A 239 11.81 -6.67 -25.77
CA GLN A 239 12.23 -6.99 -24.40
C GLN A 239 12.62 -5.73 -23.60
N LEU A 240 13.27 -4.75 -24.24
CA LEU A 240 13.59 -3.46 -23.63
C LEU A 240 12.33 -2.66 -23.31
N GLU A 241 11.38 -2.58 -24.25
CA GLU A 241 10.09 -1.92 -24.03
C GLU A 241 9.31 -2.53 -22.86
N TYR A 242 9.28 -3.86 -22.78
CA TYR A 242 8.65 -4.56 -21.65
C TYR A 242 9.35 -4.27 -20.32
N LYS A 243 10.68 -4.24 -20.30
CA LYS A 243 11.45 -3.88 -19.09
C LYS A 243 11.23 -2.43 -18.67
N ASP A 244 11.16 -1.50 -19.62
CA ASP A 244 10.87 -0.10 -19.35
C ASP A 244 9.43 0.10 -18.83
N PHE A 245 8.48 -0.65 -19.37
CA PHE A 245 7.11 -0.69 -18.87
C PHE A 245 7.06 -1.20 -17.41
N ALA A 246 7.67 -2.35 -17.13
CA ALA A 246 7.75 -2.91 -15.78
C ALA A 246 8.46 -1.96 -14.79
N ARG A 247 9.51 -1.25 -15.24
CA ARG A 247 10.20 -0.23 -14.43
C ARG A 247 9.29 0.94 -14.09
N LYS A 248 8.47 1.41 -15.04
CA LYS A 248 7.49 2.48 -14.81
C LYS A 248 6.41 2.04 -13.81
N GLU A 249 5.87 0.84 -13.96
CA GLU A 249 4.90 0.29 -13.01
C GLU A 249 5.49 0.18 -11.60
N LEU A 250 6.71 -0.35 -11.47
CA LEU A 250 7.43 -0.41 -10.19
C LEU A 250 7.66 0.96 -9.57
N LEU A 251 8.00 1.98 -10.38
CA LEU A 251 8.15 3.35 -9.90
C LEU A 251 6.83 3.90 -9.36
N THR A 252 5.72 3.72 -10.08
CA THR A 252 4.39 4.16 -9.61
C THR A 252 3.93 3.43 -8.35
N ALA A 253 4.23 2.12 -8.24
CA ALA A 253 3.96 1.33 -7.05
C ALA A 253 4.80 1.82 -5.85
N ASN A 254 6.09 2.13 -6.08
CA ASN A 254 6.97 2.66 -5.05
C ASN A 254 6.50 4.03 -4.55
N GLU A 255 6.13 4.95 -5.44
CA GLU A 255 5.56 6.25 -5.06
C GLU A 255 4.26 6.10 -4.25
N SER A 256 3.42 5.12 -4.59
CA SER A 256 2.21 4.81 -3.82
C SER A 256 2.54 4.28 -2.42
N LEU A 257 3.55 3.41 -2.30
CA LEU A 257 4.02 2.88 -1.02
C LEU A 257 4.64 3.98 -0.15
N GLU A 258 5.43 4.89 -0.72
CA GLU A 258 6.01 6.04 -0.01
C GLU A 258 4.92 6.99 0.51
N ARG A 259 3.86 7.24 -0.28
CA ARG A 259 2.69 8.01 0.17
C ARG A 259 1.97 7.31 1.33
N ASN A 260 1.74 6.00 1.21
CA ASN A 260 1.10 5.22 2.27
C ASN A 260 1.95 5.18 3.56
N LEU A 261 3.27 5.04 3.43
CA LEU A 261 4.21 5.08 4.56
C LEU A 261 4.18 6.45 5.24
N SER A 262 4.17 7.53 4.45
CA SER A 262 4.08 8.89 4.99
C SER A 262 2.76 9.13 5.73
N LYS A 263 1.65 8.62 5.20
CA LYS A 263 0.35 8.65 5.86
C LYS A 263 0.34 7.84 7.16
N ALA A 264 0.86 6.62 7.15
CA ALA A 264 0.96 5.77 8.34
C ALA A 264 1.86 6.38 9.42
N LYS A 265 2.95 7.07 9.03
CA LYS A 265 3.79 7.84 9.97
C LYS A 265 3.05 9.01 10.60
N ALA A 266 2.26 9.74 9.83
CA ALA A 266 1.44 10.83 10.34
C ALA A 266 0.39 10.30 11.33
N GLU A 267 -0.35 9.24 10.95
CA GLU A 267 -1.33 8.57 11.81
C GLU A 267 -0.67 8.03 13.09
N SER A 268 0.51 7.42 12.99
CA SER A 268 1.26 6.94 14.16
C SER A 268 1.69 8.07 15.10
N MET A 269 2.04 9.25 14.58
CA MET A 269 2.36 10.41 15.41
C MET A 269 1.11 10.94 16.12
N THR A 270 -0.04 10.99 15.44
CA THR A 270 -1.32 11.37 16.05
C THR A 270 -1.71 10.40 17.16
N VAL A 271 -1.66 9.10 16.92
CA VAL A 271 -1.95 8.07 17.94
C VAL A 271 -1.00 8.19 19.13
N LYS A 272 0.28 8.52 18.90
CA LYS A 272 1.25 8.73 19.98
C LYS A 272 0.89 9.95 20.85
N GLN A 273 0.45 11.04 20.23
CA GLN A 273 -0.02 12.23 20.96
C GLN A 273 -1.30 11.96 21.75
N GLU A 274 -2.24 11.21 21.17
CA GLU A 274 -3.45 10.76 21.86
C GLU A 274 -3.10 9.85 23.05
N LEU A 275 -2.15 8.93 22.88
CA LEU A 275 -1.68 8.05 23.95
C LEU A 275 -1.03 8.85 25.09
N GLU A 276 -0.15 9.81 24.77
CA GLU A 276 0.45 10.70 25.76
C GLU A 276 -0.61 11.50 26.53
N THR A 277 -1.64 11.99 25.83
CA THR A 277 -2.78 12.69 26.43
C THR A 277 -3.57 11.78 27.37
N CYS A 278 -3.94 10.57 26.93
CA CYS A 278 -4.62 9.59 27.78
C CYS A 278 -3.76 9.18 28.99
N MET A 279 -2.45 9.03 28.83
CA MET A 279 -1.56 8.73 29.95
C MET A 279 -1.55 9.85 30.98
N MET A 280 -1.55 11.12 30.55
CA MET A 280 -1.67 12.26 31.44
C MET A 280 -3.02 12.28 32.17
N GLU A 281 -4.12 12.00 31.48
CA GLU A 281 -5.45 11.90 32.09
C GLU A 281 -5.54 10.78 33.14
N ILE A 282 -4.97 9.60 32.83
CA ILE A 282 -4.88 8.48 33.77
C ILE A 282 -4.10 8.90 35.03
N GLU A 283 -2.98 9.60 34.87
CA GLU A 283 -2.17 10.02 36.02
C GLU A 283 -2.91 11.08 36.85
N GLN A 284 -3.62 12.03 36.22
CA GLN A 284 -4.51 12.95 36.92
C GLN A 284 -5.63 12.23 37.69
N LEU A 285 -6.25 11.22 37.08
CA LEU A 285 -7.30 10.41 37.73
C LEU A 285 -6.74 9.62 38.92
N LYS A 286 -5.55 9.04 38.80
CA LYS A 286 -4.87 8.38 39.93
C LYS A 286 -4.61 9.35 41.08
N MET A 287 -4.16 10.57 40.78
CA MET A 287 -3.93 11.59 41.80
C MET A 287 -5.24 12.00 42.48
N ARG A 288 -6.32 12.20 41.71
CA ARG A 288 -7.67 12.44 42.27
C ARG A 288 -8.17 11.27 43.12
N GLY A 289 -7.93 10.04 42.68
CA GLY A 289 -8.26 8.83 43.44
C GLY A 289 -7.54 8.77 44.79
N LYS A 290 -6.23 9.07 44.82
CA LYS A 290 -5.45 9.16 46.06
C LYS A 290 -5.98 10.25 46.99
N THR A 291 -6.35 11.42 46.46
CA THR A 291 -6.96 12.49 47.28
C THR A 291 -8.29 12.03 47.88
N ALA A 292 -9.17 11.43 47.08
CA ALA A 292 -10.46 10.92 47.56
C ALA A 292 -10.31 9.82 48.62
N GLU A 293 -9.31 8.95 48.48
CA GLU A 293 -9.00 7.92 49.47
C GLU A 293 -8.50 8.54 50.79
N SER A 294 -7.65 9.57 50.71
CA SER A 294 -7.22 10.32 51.89
C SER A 294 -8.37 11.06 52.59
N GLU A 295 -9.33 11.60 51.83
CA GLU A 295 -10.54 12.25 52.34
C GLU A 295 -11.45 11.22 53.02
N LYS A 296 -11.64 10.04 52.40
CA LYS A 296 -12.36 8.92 53.01
C LYS A 296 -11.72 8.50 54.33
N ASP A 297 -10.41 8.35 54.39
CA ASP A 297 -9.70 7.97 55.62
C ASP A 297 -9.80 9.05 56.71
N SER A 298 -9.79 10.32 56.32
CA SER A 298 -10.02 11.46 57.23
C SER A 298 -11.44 11.44 57.79
N LEU A 299 -12.45 11.27 56.93
CA LEU A 299 -13.85 11.16 57.33
C LEU A 299 -14.10 9.93 58.22
N ALA A 300 -13.47 8.79 57.91
CA ALA A 300 -13.57 7.59 58.72
C ALA A 300 -13.01 7.78 60.14
N ARG A 301 -11.92 8.56 60.28
CA ARG A 301 -11.40 8.96 61.59
C ARG A 301 -12.37 9.90 62.32
N GLN A 302 -12.88 10.92 61.64
CA GLN A 302 -13.87 11.83 62.22
C GLN A 302 -15.14 11.09 62.68
N PHE A 303 -15.60 10.10 61.91
CA PHE A 303 -16.72 9.25 62.32
C PHE A 303 -16.44 8.47 63.60
N LYS A 304 -15.24 7.89 63.73
CA LYS A 304 -14.83 7.19 64.96
C LYS A 304 -14.76 8.14 66.16
N ASP A 305 -14.23 9.35 65.95
CA ASP A 305 -14.16 10.36 67.01
C ASP A 305 -15.58 10.78 67.46
N VAL A 306 -16.50 10.98 66.51
CA VAL A 306 -17.91 11.28 66.81
C VAL A 306 -18.62 10.12 67.50
N GLU A 307 -18.37 8.87 67.09
CA GLU A 307 -18.90 7.68 67.78
C GLU A 307 -18.38 7.58 69.22
N PHE A 308 -17.11 7.89 69.43
CA PHE A 308 -16.50 7.92 70.75
C PHE A 308 -17.10 9.04 71.61
N ASP A 309 -17.22 10.26 71.09
CA ASP A 309 -17.86 11.38 71.78
C ASP A 309 -19.33 11.06 72.11
N LEU A 310 -20.06 10.45 71.18
CA LEU A 310 -21.44 9.99 71.42
C LEU A 310 -21.49 8.95 72.55
N SER A 311 -20.53 8.03 72.61
CA SER A 311 -20.42 7.06 73.70
C SER A 311 -20.17 7.75 75.05
N GLN A 312 -19.29 8.76 75.08
CA GLN A 312 -19.05 9.55 76.29
C GLN A 312 -20.27 10.35 76.72
N CYS A 313 -20.98 10.97 75.77
CA CYS A 313 -22.23 11.67 76.03
C CYS A 313 -23.30 10.73 76.59
N LYS A 314 -23.43 9.50 76.05
CA LYS A 314 -24.35 8.48 76.58
C LYS A 314 -23.99 8.11 78.02
N VAL A 315 -22.70 7.87 78.31
CA VAL A 315 -22.25 7.57 79.68
C VAL A 315 -22.50 8.75 80.63
N ALA A 316 -22.23 9.98 80.18
CA ALA A 316 -22.51 11.19 80.96
C ALA A 316 -24.01 11.37 81.22
N TYR A 317 -24.86 11.08 80.23
CA TYR A 317 -26.31 11.10 80.37
C TYR A 317 -26.79 10.07 81.37
N SER A 318 -26.35 8.80 81.29
CA SER A 318 -26.71 7.77 82.27
C SER A 318 -26.23 8.11 83.70
N ARG A 319 -25.07 8.75 83.85
CA ARG A 319 -24.61 9.26 85.16
C ARG A 319 -25.49 10.40 85.69
N LEU A 320 -25.95 11.29 84.83
CA LEU A 320 -26.89 12.35 85.21
C LEU A 320 -28.26 11.79 85.58
N GLU A 321 -28.75 10.80 84.82
CA GLU A 321 -30.02 10.12 85.07
C GLU A 321 -30.01 9.40 86.42
N THR A 322 -28.99 8.58 86.69
CA THR A 322 -28.81 7.93 88.01
C THR A 322 -28.67 8.95 89.16
N SER A 323 -27.93 10.04 88.97
CA SER A 323 -27.84 11.11 89.98
C SER A 323 -29.16 11.83 90.22
N ALA A 324 -29.96 12.04 89.17
CA ALA A 324 -31.28 12.64 89.26
C ALA A 324 -32.25 11.70 90.01
N ASP A 325 -32.23 10.40 89.70
CA ASP A 325 -33.02 9.38 90.38
C ASP A 325 -32.64 9.25 91.86
N GLU A 326 -31.35 9.27 92.19
CA GLU A 326 -30.90 9.29 93.59
C GLU A 326 -31.38 10.53 94.34
N LYS A 327 -31.29 11.72 93.73
CA LYS A 327 -31.78 12.97 94.32
C LYS A 327 -33.30 12.94 94.49
N LEU A 328 -34.02 12.43 93.50
CA LEU A 328 -35.46 12.28 93.56
C LEU A 328 -35.86 11.30 94.67
N GLN A 329 -35.14 10.19 94.82
CA GLN A 329 -35.37 9.20 95.86
C GLN A 329 -35.09 9.79 97.25
N LYS A 330 -33.97 10.49 97.44
CA LYS A 330 -33.67 11.22 98.69
C LYS A 330 -34.76 12.25 99.03
N THR A 331 -35.30 12.94 98.03
CA THR A 331 -36.39 13.91 98.21
C THR A 331 -37.69 13.21 98.61
N LYS A 332 -38.03 12.09 97.97
CA LYS A 332 -39.18 11.25 98.34
C LYS A 332 -39.07 10.74 99.77
N ASP A 333 -37.89 10.26 100.17
CA ASP A 333 -37.64 9.75 101.52
C ASP A 333 -37.74 10.87 102.57
N LEU A 334 -37.23 12.07 102.26
CA LEU A 334 -37.36 13.24 103.13
C LEU A 334 -38.83 13.67 103.28
N LEU A 335 -39.57 13.75 102.18
CA LEU A 335 -41.00 14.06 102.21
C LEU A 335 -41.80 13.02 102.99
N LYS A 336 -41.44 11.73 102.87
CA LYS A 336 -42.05 10.65 103.64
C LYS A 336 -41.78 10.84 105.14
N LYS A 337 -40.53 11.12 105.54
CA LYS A 337 -40.19 11.42 106.95
C LYS A 337 -40.95 12.63 107.49
N MET A 338 -41.08 13.70 106.70
CA MET A 338 -41.87 14.87 107.08
C MET A 338 -43.36 14.53 107.25
N LEU A 339 -43.91 13.74 106.35
CA LEU A 339 -45.31 13.30 106.42
C LEU A 339 -45.57 12.43 107.65
N ASP A 340 -44.65 11.50 107.95
CA ASP A 340 -44.74 10.64 109.14
C ASP A 340 -44.62 11.48 110.42
N SER A 341 -43.71 12.46 110.46
CA SER A 341 -43.61 13.41 111.58
C SER A 341 -44.86 14.27 111.73
N TYR A 342 -45.49 14.69 110.63
CA TYR A 342 -46.75 15.43 110.67
C TYR A 342 -47.88 14.57 111.25
N LYS A 343 -48.02 13.32 110.79
CA LYS A 343 -48.99 12.36 111.35
C LYS A 343 -48.77 12.12 112.85
N GLN A 344 -47.51 12.01 113.28
CA GLN A 344 -47.18 11.89 114.70
C GLN A 344 -47.63 13.13 115.49
N LYS A 345 -47.34 14.34 114.99
CA LYS A 345 -47.77 15.60 115.63
C LYS A 345 -49.29 15.74 115.64
N GLN A 346 -49.98 15.28 114.61
CA GLN A 346 -51.43 15.24 114.57
C GLN A 346 -52.00 14.31 115.66
N ALA A 347 -51.43 13.11 115.83
CA ALA A 347 -51.83 12.20 116.90
C ALA A 347 -51.56 12.77 118.30
N GLU A 348 -50.45 13.50 118.50
CA GLU A 348 -50.18 14.22 119.75
C GLU A 348 -51.24 15.30 120.05
N VAL A 349 -51.65 16.08 119.03
CA VAL A 349 -52.71 17.09 119.19
C VAL A 349 -54.05 16.42 119.51
N GLU A 350 -54.39 15.32 118.85
CA GLU A 350 -55.60 14.55 119.13
C GLU A 350 -55.59 14.00 120.58
N SER A 351 -54.44 13.52 121.07
CA SER A 351 -54.27 13.11 122.48
C SER A 351 -54.46 14.27 123.45
N LEU A 352 -53.82 15.42 123.19
CA LEU A 352 -53.96 16.61 124.03
C LEU A 352 -55.41 17.13 124.05
N GLN A 353 -56.12 17.03 122.93
CA GLN A 353 -57.54 17.38 122.84
C GLN A 353 -58.39 16.44 123.73
N GLN A 354 -58.09 15.15 123.76
CA GLN A 354 -58.76 14.19 124.64
C GLN A 354 -58.48 14.51 126.12
N ASP A 355 -57.23 14.79 126.48
CA ASP A 355 -56.84 15.17 127.85
C ASP A 355 -57.50 16.48 128.30
N PHE A 356 -57.57 17.48 127.40
CA PHE A 356 -58.29 18.72 127.65
C PHE A 356 -59.78 18.49 127.91
N ASN A 357 -60.43 17.67 127.07
CA ASN A 357 -61.84 17.31 127.24
C ASN A 357 -62.09 16.56 128.56
N ARG A 358 -61.17 15.66 128.95
CA ARG A 358 -61.21 14.96 130.22
C ARG A 358 -61.10 15.93 131.41
N THR A 359 -60.10 16.80 131.39
CA THR A 359 -59.88 17.82 132.43
C THR A 359 -61.07 18.76 132.55
N ARG A 360 -61.66 19.17 131.42
CA ARG A 360 -62.87 19.99 131.39
C ARG A 360 -64.08 19.27 132.01
N SER A 361 -64.23 17.97 131.75
CA SER A 361 -65.29 17.15 132.37
C SER A 361 -65.09 17.02 133.88
N GLU A 362 -63.85 16.78 134.33
CA GLU A 362 -63.49 16.72 135.75
C GLU A 362 -63.74 18.07 136.45
N ALA A 363 -63.38 19.19 135.83
CA ALA A 363 -63.67 20.53 136.34
C ALA A 363 -65.19 20.79 136.45
N PHE A 364 -65.97 20.39 135.46
CA PHE A 364 -67.43 20.50 135.49
C PHE A 364 -68.06 19.66 136.61
N GLN A 365 -67.55 18.45 136.87
CA GLN A 365 -68.00 17.62 138.00
C GLN A 365 -67.63 18.25 139.35
N LEU A 366 -66.43 18.83 139.48
CA LEU A 366 -66.01 19.55 140.68
C LEU A 366 -66.88 20.78 140.93
N GLU A 367 -67.20 21.55 139.90
CA GLU A 367 -68.07 22.72 139.99
C GLU A 367 -69.47 22.35 140.48
N LYS A 368 -70.05 21.26 139.95
CA LYS A 368 -71.32 20.70 140.42
C LYS A 368 -71.25 20.22 141.87
N THR A 369 -70.11 19.66 142.29
CA THR A 369 -69.89 19.21 143.67
C THR A 369 -69.79 20.41 144.62
N ILE A 370 -69.10 21.48 144.23
CA ILE A 370 -69.02 22.74 144.97
C ILE A 370 -70.41 23.36 145.10
N GLU A 371 -71.21 23.37 144.03
CA GLU A 371 -72.58 23.90 144.08
C GLU A 371 -73.45 23.10 145.06
N SER A 372 -73.35 21.76 145.03
CA SER A 372 -74.03 20.88 145.99
C SER A 372 -73.59 21.14 147.44
N LEU A 373 -72.28 21.28 147.68
CA LEU A 373 -71.73 21.59 149.01
C LEU A 373 -72.13 22.98 149.48
N THR A 374 -72.26 23.94 148.57
CA THR A 374 -72.73 25.30 148.89
C THR A 374 -74.19 25.29 149.32
N LYS A 375 -75.05 24.52 148.62
CA LYS A 375 -76.45 24.30 149.03
C LYS A 375 -76.55 23.57 150.38
N GLN A 376 -75.70 22.57 150.62
CA GLN A 376 -75.63 21.89 151.93
C GLN A 376 -75.20 22.84 153.05
N ARG A 377 -74.19 23.70 152.81
CA ARG A 377 -73.76 24.73 153.77
C ARG A 377 -74.91 25.68 154.09
N ASP A 378 -75.65 26.14 153.09
CA ASP A 378 -76.75 27.09 153.29
C ASP A 378 -77.93 26.45 154.03
N SER A 379 -78.22 25.16 153.76
CA SER A 379 -79.17 24.36 154.53
C SER A 379 -78.70 24.18 155.98
N ALA A 380 -77.43 23.86 156.20
CA ALA A 380 -76.84 23.68 157.53
C ALA A 380 -76.78 25.00 158.33
N MET A 381 -76.55 26.13 157.68
CA MET A 381 -76.60 27.46 158.30
C MET A 381 -78.02 27.87 158.70
N ALA A 382 -79.04 27.47 157.92
CA ALA A 382 -80.45 27.67 158.28
C ALA A 382 -80.87 26.78 159.46
N GLU A 383 -80.39 25.54 159.51
CA GLU A 383 -80.61 24.61 160.64
C GLU A 383 -79.86 25.05 161.92
N LEU A 384 -78.69 25.69 161.79
CA LEU A 384 -77.90 26.21 162.92
C LEU A 384 -78.53 27.40 163.66
N VAL A 385 -79.41 28.18 163.03
CA VAL A 385 -80.17 29.25 163.71
C VAL A 385 -81.34 28.68 164.52
N ASN A 386 -81.90 27.54 164.12
CA ASN A 386 -83.03 26.89 164.79
C ASN A 386 -82.62 25.90 165.90
N PHE A 387 -81.34 25.50 165.98
CA PHE A 387 -80.84 24.50 166.92
C PHE A 387 -80.13 25.09 168.16
N ARG A 388 -80.07 26.42 168.30
CA ARG A 388 -79.46 27.11 169.47
C ARG A 388 -80.34 27.13 170.73
N GLU A 389 -81.54 26.54 170.67
CA GLU A 389 -82.54 26.54 171.76
C GLU A 389 -82.70 25.21 172.51
N ASN A 390 -81.99 24.11 172.18
CA ASN A 390 -82.06 22.87 172.96
C ASN A 390 -80.77 22.02 172.94
N VAL A 391 -79.99 22.18 174.03
CA VAL A 391 -79.19 21.20 174.80
C VAL A 391 -78.76 19.86 174.13
N GLY A 392 -77.44 19.65 174.03
CA GLY A 392 -76.73 18.64 174.85
C GLY A 392 -76.38 17.23 174.29
N ILE A 393 -75.06 17.02 174.11
CA ILE A 393 -74.18 15.87 174.47
C ILE A 393 -74.35 14.45 173.81
N VAL A 394 -73.19 13.86 173.46
CA VAL A 394 -72.77 12.42 173.37
C VAL A 394 -72.77 11.80 171.94
N GLN A 395 -71.65 11.47 171.27
CA GLN A 395 -70.56 10.46 171.43
C GLN A 395 -70.80 9.08 170.71
N ILE A 396 -69.80 8.63 169.90
CA ILE A 396 -69.20 7.24 169.81
C ILE A 396 -69.23 6.40 168.48
N ARG A 397 -67.99 6.10 167.97
CA ARG A 397 -67.38 4.87 167.29
C ARG A 397 -67.70 4.51 165.81
N THR A 398 -66.79 3.95 164.98
CA THR A 398 -65.79 2.83 165.13
C THR A 398 -64.61 2.92 164.11
N LYS A 399 -63.34 2.72 164.51
CA LYS A 399 -62.41 1.55 164.40
C LYS A 399 -61.45 1.48 163.17
N GLN A 400 -60.16 1.75 163.44
CA GLN A 400 -58.94 1.12 162.89
C GLN A 400 -58.71 -0.27 163.59
N PRO A 401 -57.69 -1.15 163.32
CA PRO A 401 -56.34 -0.88 162.76
C PRO A 401 -55.65 -1.98 161.89
N SER A 402 -54.52 -1.58 161.29
CA SER A 402 -53.18 -2.23 161.16
C SER A 402 -52.96 -3.65 160.58
N LYS A 403 -52.08 -3.67 159.55
CA LYS A 403 -50.85 -4.48 159.33
C LYS A 403 -50.95 -6.01 159.42
N ASP A 404 -50.53 -6.73 158.38
CA ASP A 404 -49.12 -7.11 158.25
C ASP A 404 -48.76 -7.73 156.88
N TYR A 405 -47.47 -7.61 156.58
CA TYR A 405 -46.72 -8.15 155.44
C TYR A 405 -46.83 -9.67 155.32
N SER A 406 -47.20 -10.21 154.14
CA SER A 406 -46.72 -11.52 153.62
C SER A 406 -47.47 -12.02 152.35
N GLN A 407 -47.54 -11.21 151.28
CA GLN A 407 -48.22 -11.67 150.04
C GLN A 407 -47.64 -11.16 148.71
N SER A 408 -46.40 -10.64 148.69
CA SER A 408 -45.76 -10.16 147.44
C SER A 408 -44.76 -11.14 146.81
N PHE A 409 -44.58 -12.34 147.36
CA PHE A 409 -43.65 -13.35 146.82
C PHE A 409 -44.33 -14.53 146.09
N GLU A 410 -45.64 -14.70 146.22
CA GLU A 410 -46.37 -15.77 145.50
C GLU A 410 -46.83 -15.35 144.10
N LEU A 411 -47.14 -14.05 143.89
CA LEU A 411 -47.53 -13.54 142.56
C LEU A 411 -46.35 -13.40 141.58
N GLU A 412 -45.13 -13.26 142.08
CA GLU A 412 -43.91 -13.16 141.25
C GLU A 412 -43.40 -14.55 140.80
N ARG A 413 -43.75 -15.62 141.52
CA ARG A 413 -43.43 -17.00 141.16
C ARG A 413 -44.31 -17.53 140.02
N ASP A 414 -45.59 -17.13 139.99
CA ASP A 414 -46.53 -17.57 138.95
C ASP A 414 -46.32 -16.82 137.62
N ALA A 415 -45.86 -15.56 137.67
CA ALA A 415 -45.42 -14.82 136.48
C ALA A 415 -44.15 -15.43 135.85
N LEU A 416 -43.23 -15.94 136.65
CA LEU A 416 -42.01 -16.60 136.18
C LEU A 416 -42.30 -17.97 135.54
N ASN A 417 -43.23 -18.75 136.12
CA ASN A 417 -43.64 -20.04 135.55
C ASN A 417 -44.43 -19.91 134.24
N SER A 418 -45.22 -18.83 134.07
CA SER A 418 -45.85 -18.49 132.79
C SER A 418 -44.83 -18.14 131.69
N THR A 419 -43.75 -17.45 132.07
CA THR A 419 -42.67 -17.08 131.15
C THR A 419 -41.84 -18.31 130.73
N ILE A 420 -41.63 -19.27 131.64
CA ILE A 420 -40.96 -20.55 131.33
C ILE A 420 -41.82 -21.42 130.40
N ALA A 421 -43.15 -21.45 130.56
CA ALA A 421 -44.04 -22.17 129.66
C ALA A 421 -44.06 -21.56 128.24
N SER A 422 -44.05 -20.23 128.12
CA SER A 422 -43.93 -19.49 126.85
C SER A 422 -42.59 -19.73 126.13
N LEU A 423 -41.50 -19.87 126.89
CA LEU A 423 -40.20 -20.19 126.32
C LEU A 423 -40.10 -21.65 125.86
N ARG A 424 -40.83 -22.58 126.48
CA ARG A 424 -40.86 -24.00 126.04
C ARG A 424 -41.61 -24.19 124.73
N THR A 425 -42.77 -23.56 124.55
CA THR A 425 -43.49 -23.56 123.26
C THR A 425 -42.70 -22.86 122.15
N ARG A 426 -41.91 -21.84 122.49
CA ARG A 426 -41.03 -21.18 121.53
C ARG A 426 -39.81 -22.04 121.15
N VAL A 427 -39.33 -22.91 122.02
CA VAL A 427 -38.28 -23.88 121.69
C VAL A 427 -38.84 -24.99 120.80
N GLU A 428 -40.02 -25.54 121.07
CA GLU A 428 -40.68 -26.51 120.18
C GLU A 428 -40.92 -25.93 118.78
N HIS A 429 -41.36 -24.67 118.68
CA HIS A 429 -41.56 -24.01 117.38
C HIS A 429 -40.24 -23.79 116.62
N LEU A 430 -39.15 -23.48 117.33
CA LEU A 430 -37.82 -23.37 116.73
C LEU A 430 -37.26 -24.74 116.31
N GLU A 431 -37.61 -25.82 117.00
CA GLU A 431 -37.25 -27.20 116.61
C GLU A 431 -38.03 -27.67 115.36
N GLU A 432 -39.30 -27.26 115.22
CA GLU A 432 -40.10 -27.45 114.01
C GLU A 432 -39.56 -26.64 112.82
N GLU A 433 -39.20 -25.36 113.03
CA GLU A 433 -38.56 -24.53 112.00
C GLU A 433 -37.19 -25.11 111.59
N ASN A 434 -36.41 -25.62 112.53
CA ASN A 434 -35.12 -26.26 112.23
C ASN A 434 -35.31 -27.56 111.43
N SER A 435 -36.34 -28.35 111.75
CA SER A 435 -36.70 -29.56 111.00
C SER A 435 -37.18 -29.24 109.57
N ALA A 436 -37.96 -28.16 109.40
CA ALA A 436 -38.42 -27.68 108.09
C ALA A 436 -37.26 -27.10 107.23
N LEU A 437 -36.32 -26.43 107.87
CA LEU A 437 -35.09 -25.96 107.22
C LEU A 437 -34.20 -27.13 106.79
N GLN A 438 -34.09 -28.18 107.61
CA GLN A 438 -33.31 -29.37 107.30
C GLN A 438 -33.91 -30.18 106.13
N ALA A 439 -35.24 -30.30 106.07
CA ALA A 439 -35.94 -30.87 104.91
C ALA A 439 -35.80 -30.02 103.63
N SER A 440 -35.75 -28.68 103.76
CA SER A 440 -35.48 -27.79 102.63
C SER A 440 -34.03 -27.88 102.14
N LEU A 441 -33.10 -28.17 103.04
CA LEU A 441 -31.67 -28.33 102.74
C LEU A 441 -31.40 -29.65 102.01
N GLU A 442 -32.07 -30.73 102.40
CA GLU A 442 -32.03 -32.03 101.68
C GLU A 442 -32.61 -31.90 100.27
N LYS A 443 -33.75 -31.21 100.12
CA LYS A 443 -34.35 -30.94 98.80
C LYS A 443 -33.44 -30.08 97.90
N LEU A 444 -32.79 -29.06 98.47
CA LEU A 444 -31.82 -28.25 97.73
C LEU A 444 -30.59 -29.07 97.31
N ASN A 445 -30.20 -30.07 98.10
CA ASN A 445 -29.08 -30.95 97.78
C ASN A 445 -29.43 -31.93 96.65
N GLU A 446 -30.67 -32.45 96.61
CA GLU A 446 -31.18 -33.23 95.47
C GLU A 446 -31.29 -32.40 94.18
N ASP A 447 -31.73 -31.13 94.30
CA ASP A 447 -31.80 -30.19 93.18
C ASP A 447 -30.38 -29.84 92.64
N VAL A 448 -29.37 -29.76 93.50
CA VAL A 448 -27.96 -29.54 93.10
C VAL A 448 -27.39 -30.77 92.39
N GLU A 449 -27.67 -31.98 92.84
CA GLU A 449 -27.18 -33.20 92.16
C GLU A 449 -27.90 -33.46 90.83
N THR A 450 -29.19 -33.13 90.71
CA THR A 450 -29.89 -33.17 89.42
C THR A 450 -29.40 -32.09 88.44
N LEU A 451 -28.91 -30.95 88.93
CA LEU A 451 -28.26 -29.92 88.11
C LEU A 451 -26.86 -30.34 87.64
N LYS A 452 -26.06 -31.02 88.46
CA LYS A 452 -24.76 -31.58 88.04
C LYS A 452 -24.89 -32.60 86.91
N VAL A 453 -25.87 -33.51 86.99
CA VAL A 453 -26.12 -34.49 85.92
C VAL A 453 -26.52 -33.78 84.60
N LYS A 454 -27.30 -32.70 84.66
CA LYS A 454 -27.66 -31.91 83.47
C LYS A 454 -26.49 -31.08 82.91
N GLU A 455 -25.57 -30.64 83.75
CA GLU A 455 -24.35 -29.93 83.34
C GLU A 455 -23.36 -30.88 82.65
N GLU A 456 -23.23 -32.12 83.14
CA GLU A 456 -22.44 -33.18 82.50
C GLU A 456 -23.03 -33.62 81.15
N GLU A 457 -24.35 -33.72 81.02
CA GLU A 457 -25.04 -33.96 79.74
C GLU A 457 -24.87 -32.79 78.74
N GLY A 458 -24.85 -31.55 79.24
CA GLY A 458 -24.54 -30.34 78.46
C GLY A 458 -23.10 -30.31 77.96
N ALA A 459 -22.14 -30.69 78.80
CA ALA A 459 -20.72 -30.77 78.46
C ALA A 459 -20.42 -31.84 77.40
N MET A 460 -21.11 -33.00 77.47
CA MET A 460 -21.01 -34.07 76.47
C MET A 460 -21.59 -33.67 75.09
N SER A 461 -22.65 -32.85 75.08
CA SER A 461 -23.23 -32.28 73.84
C SER A 461 -22.32 -31.22 73.22
N ALA A 462 -21.68 -30.39 74.04
CA ALA A 462 -20.68 -29.41 73.59
C ALA A 462 -19.42 -30.10 73.03
N SER A 463 -18.96 -31.18 73.65
CA SER A 463 -17.80 -31.97 73.18
C SER A 463 -18.03 -32.56 71.78
N LYS A 464 -19.22 -33.13 71.50
CA LYS A 464 -19.57 -33.61 70.15
C LYS A 464 -19.64 -32.50 69.10
N LYS A 465 -20.06 -31.28 69.49
CA LYS A 465 -20.01 -30.10 68.59
C LYS A 465 -18.58 -29.64 68.33
N ILE A 466 -17.69 -29.73 69.32
CA ILE A 466 -16.28 -29.39 69.16
C ILE A 466 -15.60 -30.38 68.21
N GLU A 467 -15.84 -31.68 68.31
CA GLU A 467 -15.32 -32.68 67.37
C GLU A 467 -15.83 -32.45 65.93
N ALA A 468 -17.12 -32.11 65.76
CA ALA A 468 -17.68 -31.78 64.45
C ALA A 468 -17.07 -30.50 63.84
N LEU A 469 -16.78 -29.49 64.66
CA LEU A 469 -16.09 -28.28 64.24
C LEU A 469 -14.61 -28.54 63.94
N GLN A 470 -13.93 -29.41 64.68
CA GLN A 470 -12.56 -29.84 64.39
C GLN A 470 -12.46 -30.60 63.07
N ALA A 471 -13.43 -31.47 62.76
CA ALA A 471 -13.50 -32.15 61.46
C ALA A 471 -13.70 -31.17 60.30
N LEU A 472 -14.53 -30.13 60.49
CA LEU A 472 -14.71 -29.05 59.51
C LEU A 472 -13.47 -28.18 59.33
N ILE A 473 -12.73 -27.90 60.41
CA ILE A 473 -11.46 -27.17 60.36
C ILE A 473 -10.42 -27.97 59.57
N SER A 474 -10.24 -29.26 59.84
CA SER A 474 -9.32 -30.11 59.06
C SER A 474 -9.72 -30.22 57.59
N GLN A 475 -11.02 -30.20 57.26
CA GLN A 475 -11.50 -30.14 55.88
C GLN A 475 -11.21 -28.79 55.22
N HIS A 476 -11.25 -27.69 55.98
CA HIS A 476 -10.93 -26.35 55.50
C HIS A 476 -9.42 -26.15 55.29
N GLU A 477 -8.58 -26.71 56.17
CA GLU A 477 -7.12 -26.69 56.04
C GLU A 477 -6.66 -27.45 54.77
N GLY A 478 -7.32 -28.56 54.44
CA GLY A 478 -7.07 -29.27 53.17
C GLY A 478 -7.43 -28.43 51.93
N LYS A 479 -8.53 -27.68 51.98
CA LYS A 479 -8.94 -26.78 50.89
C LYS A 479 -8.04 -25.54 50.79
N GLU A 480 -7.53 -25.02 51.90
CA GLU A 480 -6.54 -23.94 51.91
C GLU A 480 -5.23 -24.39 51.24
N GLN A 481 -4.75 -25.60 51.54
CA GLN A 481 -3.55 -26.15 50.90
C GLN A 481 -3.73 -26.32 49.39
N GLU A 482 -4.91 -26.75 48.92
CA GLU A 482 -5.22 -26.79 47.48
C GLU A 482 -5.28 -25.40 46.85
N MET A 483 -5.84 -24.41 47.57
CA MET A 483 -5.91 -23.03 47.10
C MET A 483 -4.50 -22.40 47.00
N PHE A 484 -3.64 -22.63 48.00
CA PHE A 484 -2.24 -22.20 47.93
C PHE A 484 -1.50 -22.87 46.77
N ALA A 485 -1.69 -24.17 46.55
CA ALA A 485 -1.10 -24.86 45.39
C ALA A 485 -1.64 -24.32 44.04
N ALA A 486 -2.90 -23.91 43.98
CA ALA A 486 -3.49 -23.28 42.78
C ALA A 486 -2.91 -21.88 42.53
N VAL A 487 -2.76 -21.06 43.58
CA VAL A 487 -2.10 -19.75 43.50
C VAL A 487 -0.64 -19.87 43.07
N ASP A 488 0.06 -20.89 43.56
CA ASP A 488 1.46 -21.16 43.19
C ASP A 488 1.59 -21.58 41.72
N ARG A 489 0.65 -22.39 41.21
CA ARG A 489 0.57 -22.70 39.77
C ARG A 489 0.25 -21.47 38.93
N GLU A 490 -0.65 -20.61 39.39
CA GLU A 490 -1.00 -19.36 38.70
C GLU A 490 0.19 -18.38 38.66
N GLN A 491 0.96 -18.27 39.75
CA GLN A 491 2.17 -17.46 39.79
C GLN A 491 3.26 -17.99 38.85
N ARG A 492 3.42 -19.32 38.75
CA ARG A 492 4.35 -19.94 37.78
C ARG A 492 3.90 -19.70 36.34
N MET A 493 2.61 -19.79 36.05
CA MET A 493 2.09 -19.43 34.71
C MET A 493 2.28 -17.95 34.40
N LYS A 494 2.01 -17.04 35.35
CA LYS A 494 2.27 -15.60 35.19
C LYS A 494 3.76 -15.30 34.96
N ALA A 495 4.66 -16.01 35.64
CA ALA A 495 6.10 -15.88 35.42
C ALA A 495 6.52 -16.40 34.03
N SER A 496 5.95 -17.52 33.58
CA SER A 496 6.15 -18.06 32.23
C SER A 496 5.68 -17.06 31.15
N PHE A 497 4.47 -16.53 31.27
CA PHE A 497 3.93 -15.53 30.34
C PHE A 497 4.78 -14.24 30.33
N LYS A 498 5.29 -13.82 31.48
CA LYS A 498 6.18 -12.66 31.56
C LYS A 498 7.51 -12.92 30.85
N HIS A 499 8.06 -14.14 30.98
CA HIS A 499 9.28 -14.54 30.28
C HIS A 499 9.08 -14.60 28.76
N GLU A 500 7.99 -15.22 28.29
CA GLU A 500 7.63 -15.26 26.86
C GLU A 500 7.38 -13.85 26.29
N ALA A 501 6.69 -12.98 27.01
CA ALA A 501 6.47 -11.59 26.59
C ALA A 501 7.78 -10.81 26.49
N GLU A 502 8.73 -11.06 27.40
CA GLU A 502 10.04 -10.44 27.38
C GLU A 502 10.93 -10.99 26.27
N GLN A 503 10.81 -12.28 25.95
CA GLN A 503 11.47 -12.91 24.81
C GLN A 503 10.94 -12.35 23.48
N HIS A 504 9.61 -12.21 23.33
CA HIS A 504 9.01 -11.55 22.17
C HIS A 504 9.39 -10.08 22.03
N ARG A 505 9.55 -9.34 23.14
CA ARG A 505 10.07 -7.96 23.09
C ARG A 505 11.50 -7.91 22.56
N LYS A 506 12.37 -8.81 23.00
CA LYS A 506 13.76 -8.90 22.49
C LYS A 506 13.77 -9.25 21.00
N GLU A 507 12.91 -10.17 20.58
CA GLU A 507 12.80 -10.60 19.19
C GLU A 507 12.27 -9.48 18.28
N LEU A 508 11.26 -8.72 18.73
CA LEU A 508 10.77 -7.52 18.05
C LEU A 508 11.84 -6.43 17.98
N HIS A 509 12.66 -6.28 19.01
CA HIS A 509 13.76 -5.33 19.01
C HIS A 509 14.84 -5.72 17.99
N SER A 510 15.25 -7.00 17.97
CA SER A 510 16.18 -7.55 16.97
C SER A 510 15.67 -7.33 15.55
N ARG A 511 14.39 -7.64 15.28
CA ARG A 511 13.79 -7.41 13.96
C ARG A 511 13.73 -5.94 13.57
N ARG A 512 13.57 -5.03 14.55
CA ARG A 512 13.61 -3.59 14.30
C ARG A 512 15.01 -3.14 13.91
N GLU A 513 16.04 -3.61 14.62
CA GLU A 513 17.43 -3.32 14.29
C GLU A 513 17.79 -3.85 12.90
N GLU A 514 17.38 -5.08 12.55
CA GLU A 514 17.54 -5.67 11.22
C GLU A 514 16.87 -4.82 10.12
N MET A 515 15.65 -4.36 10.36
CA MET A 515 14.92 -3.48 9.44
C MET A 515 15.64 -2.13 9.27
N GLU A 516 16.16 -1.55 10.35
CA GLU A 516 16.93 -0.30 10.31
C GLU A 516 18.26 -0.45 9.59
N THR A 517 18.94 -1.60 9.71
CA THR A 517 20.12 -1.92 8.88
C THR A 517 19.75 -2.08 7.40
N ALA A 518 18.70 -2.83 7.08
CA ALA A 518 18.23 -3.00 5.71
C ALA A 518 17.82 -1.66 5.07
N GLN A 519 17.19 -0.78 5.86
CA GLN A 519 16.86 0.58 5.42
C GLN A 519 18.12 1.41 5.12
N ARG A 520 19.15 1.33 5.98
CA ARG A 520 20.44 2.00 5.74
C ARG A 520 21.12 1.48 4.48
N GLU A 521 21.12 0.18 4.26
CA GLU A 521 21.65 -0.43 3.04
C GLU A 521 20.87 0.01 1.79
N ALA A 522 19.54 0.04 1.86
CA ALA A 522 18.70 0.51 0.75
C ALA A 522 19.00 1.97 0.37
N VAL A 523 19.22 2.86 1.36
CA VAL A 523 19.63 4.25 1.11
C VAL A 523 21.00 4.30 0.42
N GLN A 524 21.97 3.51 0.88
CA GLN A 524 23.28 3.45 0.21
C GLN A 524 23.19 2.95 -1.24
N TRP A 525 22.33 1.98 -1.51
CA TRP A 525 22.09 1.50 -2.87
C TRP A 525 21.42 2.55 -3.75
N LYS A 526 20.49 3.33 -3.19
CA LYS A 526 19.86 4.47 -3.88
C LYS A 526 20.89 5.54 -4.24
N GLU A 527 21.75 5.93 -3.30
CA GLU A 527 22.82 6.92 -3.56
C GLU A 527 23.80 6.42 -4.64
N LYS A 528 24.18 5.14 -4.60
CA LYS A 528 25.02 4.53 -5.66
C LYS A 528 24.33 4.54 -7.01
N PHE A 529 23.04 4.19 -7.05
CA PHE A 529 22.25 4.19 -8.27
C PHE A 529 22.14 5.59 -8.89
N GLU A 530 21.81 6.60 -8.08
CA GLU A 530 21.75 8.00 -8.50
C GLU A 530 23.12 8.49 -9.00
N GLY A 531 24.21 8.07 -8.34
CA GLY A 531 25.58 8.33 -8.81
C GLY A 531 25.87 7.71 -10.18
N HIS A 532 25.45 6.47 -10.41
CA HIS A 532 25.60 5.78 -11.69
C HIS A 532 24.72 6.40 -12.79
N GLU A 533 23.50 6.83 -12.46
CA GLU A 533 22.61 7.52 -13.39
C GLU A 533 23.17 8.88 -13.83
N ALA A 534 23.74 9.63 -12.89
CA ALA A 534 24.45 10.88 -13.19
C ALA A 534 25.67 10.65 -14.09
N GLN A 535 26.45 9.58 -13.86
CA GLN A 535 27.56 9.20 -14.74
C GLN A 535 27.07 8.81 -16.13
N LEU A 536 26.00 8.01 -16.24
CA LEU A 536 25.40 7.62 -17.52
C LEU A 536 24.94 8.84 -18.31
N LYS A 537 24.32 9.82 -17.64
CA LYS A 537 23.89 11.07 -18.28
C LYS A 537 25.10 11.84 -18.85
N ARG A 538 26.18 11.98 -18.08
CA ARG A 538 27.43 12.60 -18.55
C ARG A 538 28.05 11.87 -19.74
N LEU A 539 27.99 10.52 -19.74
CA LEU A 539 28.47 9.72 -20.85
C LEU A 539 27.62 9.91 -22.11
N LYS A 540 26.28 9.95 -21.98
CA LYS A 540 25.39 10.25 -23.11
C LYS A 540 25.65 11.64 -23.70
N GLU A 541 25.85 12.65 -22.85
CA GLU A 541 26.23 14.00 -23.30
C GLU A 541 27.61 14.03 -23.97
N LYS A 542 28.54 13.16 -23.55
CA LYS A 542 29.86 13.02 -24.19
C LYS A 542 29.73 12.32 -25.55
N VAL A 543 28.90 11.29 -25.66
CA VAL A 543 28.61 10.60 -26.93
C VAL A 543 27.95 11.56 -27.92
N GLY A 544 26.93 12.31 -27.50
CA GLY A 544 26.29 13.31 -28.37
C GLY A 544 27.28 14.35 -28.91
N ARG A 545 28.19 14.85 -28.06
CA ARG A 545 29.27 15.75 -28.51
C ARG A 545 30.25 15.10 -29.51
N LEU A 546 30.53 13.80 -29.36
CA LEU A 546 31.37 13.06 -30.30
C LEU A 546 30.66 12.80 -31.63
N GLU A 547 29.36 12.54 -31.61
CA GLU A 547 28.53 12.39 -32.81
C GLU A 547 28.43 13.71 -33.60
N GLU A 548 28.28 14.85 -32.91
CA GLU A 548 28.35 16.18 -33.52
C GLU A 548 29.71 16.43 -34.18
N LEU A 549 30.80 16.06 -33.51
CA LEU A 549 32.15 16.23 -34.01
C LEU A 549 32.44 15.31 -35.22
N ASP A 550 31.94 14.07 -35.20
CA ASP A 550 32.00 13.17 -36.36
C ASP A 550 31.20 13.70 -37.55
N MET A 551 30.02 14.28 -37.31
CA MET A 551 29.24 14.94 -38.36
C MET A 551 30.01 16.11 -38.98
N LEU A 552 30.69 16.92 -38.17
CA LEU A 552 31.53 18.02 -38.64
C LEU A 552 32.71 17.50 -39.47
N HIS A 553 33.41 16.47 -39.02
CA HIS A 553 34.49 15.84 -39.79
C HIS A 553 34.00 15.27 -41.12
N ARG A 554 32.80 14.66 -41.17
CA ARG A 554 32.21 14.19 -42.44
C ARG A 554 31.91 15.35 -43.38
N LYS A 555 31.38 16.47 -42.88
CA LYS A 555 31.15 17.68 -43.68
C LYS A 555 32.45 18.27 -44.21
N GLU A 556 33.47 18.37 -43.37
CA GLU A 556 34.80 18.84 -43.75
C GLU A 556 35.43 17.94 -44.82
N LYS A 557 35.38 16.62 -44.63
CA LYS A 557 35.85 15.64 -45.62
C LYS A 557 35.13 15.80 -46.96
N ASN A 558 33.81 16.01 -46.96
CA ASN A 558 33.05 16.25 -48.18
C ASN A 558 33.47 17.56 -48.86
N CYS A 559 33.67 18.64 -48.11
CA CYS A 559 34.18 19.90 -48.65
C CYS A 559 35.57 19.76 -49.27
N LEU A 560 36.49 19.04 -48.60
CA LEU A 560 37.83 18.77 -49.13
C LEU A 560 37.79 17.89 -50.38
N THR A 561 36.88 16.91 -50.43
CA THR A 561 36.68 16.07 -51.62
C THR A 561 36.16 16.90 -52.80
N LEU A 562 35.20 17.79 -52.56
CA LEU A 562 34.70 18.72 -53.59
C LEU A 562 35.80 19.66 -54.08
N GLN A 563 36.64 20.20 -53.18
CA GLN A 563 37.80 21.00 -53.58
C GLN A 563 38.80 20.18 -54.41
N SER A 564 39.11 18.96 -53.99
CA SER A 564 40.02 18.06 -54.71
C SER A 564 39.52 17.75 -56.12
N ASN A 565 38.22 17.50 -56.27
CA ASN A 565 37.59 17.29 -57.58
C ASN A 565 37.69 18.55 -58.44
N ALA A 566 37.37 19.72 -57.89
CA ALA A 566 37.49 21.00 -58.61
C ALA A 566 38.93 21.31 -59.05
N PHE A 567 39.93 20.97 -58.23
CA PHE A 567 41.34 21.07 -58.63
C PHE A 567 41.69 20.08 -59.74
N SER A 568 41.21 18.84 -59.65
CA SER A 568 41.44 17.82 -60.67
C SER A 568 40.85 18.23 -62.02
N GLU A 569 39.63 18.77 -62.03
CA GLU A 569 39.00 19.33 -63.23
C GLU A 569 39.82 20.49 -63.83
N ARG A 570 40.32 21.40 -62.98
CA ARG A 570 41.21 22.49 -63.42
C ARG A 570 42.50 21.98 -64.03
N VAL A 571 43.11 20.94 -63.46
CA VAL A 571 44.32 20.32 -64.03
C VAL A 571 44.03 19.76 -65.42
N VAL A 572 42.93 19.02 -65.59
CA VAL A 572 42.51 18.50 -66.91
C VAL A 572 42.29 19.63 -67.93
N HIS A 573 41.68 20.75 -67.51
CA HIS A 573 41.52 21.92 -68.37
C HIS A 573 42.87 22.55 -68.76
N LEU A 574 43.80 22.67 -67.82
CA LEU A 574 45.15 23.19 -68.09
C LEU A 574 45.96 22.26 -68.99
N GLU A 575 45.87 20.95 -68.80
CA GLU A 575 46.49 19.94 -69.68
C GLU A 575 45.96 20.05 -71.12
N LYS A 576 44.64 20.20 -71.28
CA LYS A 576 44.02 20.43 -72.61
C LYS A 576 44.49 21.75 -73.23
N ALA A 577 44.56 22.82 -72.44
CA ALA A 577 45.05 24.11 -72.91
C ALA A 577 46.52 24.04 -73.34
N LEU A 578 47.38 23.39 -72.54
CA LEU A 578 48.78 23.17 -72.85
C LEU A 578 48.95 22.34 -74.13
N ALA A 579 48.19 21.26 -74.28
CA ALA A 579 48.20 20.45 -75.50
C ALA A 579 47.73 21.23 -76.74
N SER A 580 46.81 22.18 -76.58
CA SER A 580 46.42 23.10 -77.67
C SER A 580 47.59 24.01 -78.06
N VAL A 581 48.21 24.67 -77.08
CA VAL A 581 49.34 25.58 -77.31
C VAL A 581 50.54 24.84 -77.92
N LEU A 582 50.82 23.61 -77.49
CA LEU A 582 51.90 22.81 -78.07
C LEU A 582 51.61 22.45 -79.54
N ARG A 583 50.37 22.09 -79.89
CA ARG A 583 49.99 21.85 -81.29
C ARG A 583 50.06 23.12 -82.15
N GLU A 584 49.65 24.26 -81.60
CA GLU A 584 49.79 25.56 -82.27
C GLU A 584 51.27 25.90 -82.49
N LYS A 585 52.13 25.63 -81.49
CA LYS A 585 53.58 25.82 -81.60
C LYS A 585 54.18 24.92 -82.68
N GLU A 586 53.87 23.63 -82.69
CA GLU A 586 54.31 22.68 -83.73
C GLU A 586 53.86 23.14 -85.12
N GLY A 587 52.63 23.62 -85.26
CA GLY A 587 52.12 24.20 -86.50
C GLY A 587 52.88 25.46 -86.93
N MET A 588 53.25 26.34 -86.00
CA MET A 588 54.08 27.51 -86.28
C MET A 588 55.53 27.14 -86.66
N GLU A 589 56.13 26.16 -85.96
CA GLU A 589 57.47 25.65 -86.27
C GLU A 589 57.50 25.03 -87.67
N GLU A 590 56.47 24.28 -88.07
CA GLU A 590 56.35 23.73 -89.42
C GLU A 590 56.15 24.82 -90.48
N MET A 591 55.32 25.84 -90.21
CA MET A 591 55.20 26.99 -91.11
C MET A 591 56.52 27.75 -91.26
N LEU A 592 57.30 27.89 -90.18
CA LEU A 592 58.61 28.52 -90.22
C LEU A 592 59.59 27.69 -91.05
N ARG A 593 59.61 26.36 -90.86
CA ARG A 593 60.42 25.42 -91.66
C ARG A 593 60.10 25.52 -93.15
N LEU A 594 58.82 25.54 -93.52
CA LEU A 594 58.38 25.70 -94.91
C LEU A 594 58.76 27.08 -95.48
N ALA A 595 58.69 28.14 -94.69
CA ALA A 595 59.14 29.47 -95.09
C ALA A 595 60.66 29.53 -95.31
N GLU A 596 61.45 28.90 -94.43
CA GLU A 596 62.89 28.76 -94.57
C GLU A 596 63.26 27.97 -95.84
N GLU A 597 62.61 26.83 -96.10
CA GLU A 597 62.78 26.06 -97.34
C GLU A 597 62.45 26.91 -98.58
N SER A 598 61.34 27.64 -98.56
CA SER A 598 60.95 28.53 -99.66
C SER A 598 61.97 29.66 -99.90
N ILE A 599 62.57 30.22 -98.84
CA ILE A 599 63.62 31.24 -98.97
C ILE A 599 64.89 30.63 -99.57
N VAL A 600 65.26 29.42 -99.15
CA VAL A 600 66.44 28.71 -99.69
C VAL A 600 66.24 28.40 -101.17
N ASP A 601 65.07 27.89 -101.56
CA ASP A 601 64.75 27.58 -102.95
C ASP A 601 64.71 28.84 -103.82
N GLU A 602 64.14 29.94 -103.32
CA GLU A 602 64.15 31.22 -104.02
C GLU A 602 65.57 31.81 -104.13
N THR A 603 66.41 31.63 -103.11
CA THR A 603 67.82 32.05 -103.14
C THR A 603 68.61 31.24 -104.17
N LYS A 604 68.45 29.90 -104.19
CA LYS A 604 69.04 29.03 -105.24
C LYS A 604 68.55 29.42 -106.63
N ARG A 605 67.26 29.73 -106.79
CA ARG A 605 66.69 30.19 -108.06
C ARG A 605 67.33 31.51 -108.50
N ARG A 606 67.56 32.45 -107.59
CA ARG A 606 68.26 33.71 -107.86
C ARG A 606 69.72 33.48 -108.24
N GLU A 607 70.44 32.62 -107.52
CA GLU A 607 71.83 32.26 -107.83
C GLU A 607 71.95 31.56 -109.20
N GLU A 608 71.02 30.65 -109.52
CA GLU A 608 70.93 30.02 -110.85
C GLU A 608 70.67 31.04 -111.96
N LEU A 609 69.72 31.96 -111.76
CA LEU A 609 69.45 33.03 -112.70
C LEU A 609 70.66 33.95 -112.86
N GLN A 610 71.31 34.32 -111.76
CA GLN A 610 72.52 35.14 -111.79
C GLN A 610 73.65 34.43 -112.55
N ARG A 611 73.88 33.13 -112.29
CA ARG A 611 74.87 32.34 -113.02
C ARG A 611 74.58 32.32 -114.52
N ARG A 612 73.33 32.10 -114.93
CA ARG A 612 72.91 32.15 -116.35
C ARG A 612 73.14 33.52 -116.96
N PHE A 613 72.84 34.60 -116.24
CA PHE A 613 73.14 35.96 -116.70
C PHE A 613 74.65 36.20 -116.84
N GLU A 614 75.46 35.72 -115.90
CA GLU A 614 76.92 35.83 -115.97
C GLU A 614 77.51 35.00 -117.13
N GLU A 615 76.98 33.80 -117.38
CA GLU A 615 77.29 32.96 -118.55
C GLU A 615 76.91 33.67 -119.85
N GLU A 616 75.68 34.21 -119.96
CA GLU A 616 75.25 35.00 -121.13
C GLU A 616 76.14 36.23 -121.36
N ILE A 617 76.53 36.94 -120.30
CA ILE A 617 77.47 38.08 -120.40
C ILE A 617 78.85 37.60 -120.87
N ALA A 618 79.34 36.47 -120.35
CA ALA A 618 80.61 35.89 -120.76
C ALA A 618 80.60 35.47 -122.23
N ASP A 619 79.54 34.79 -122.69
CA ASP A 619 79.33 34.40 -124.08
C ASP A 619 79.29 35.63 -125.00
N ILE A 620 78.55 36.68 -124.63
CA ILE A 620 78.50 37.94 -125.38
C ILE A 620 79.88 38.60 -125.44
N LYS A 621 80.63 38.56 -124.34
CA LYS A 621 81.97 39.15 -124.26
C LYS A 621 82.97 38.36 -125.12
N GLU A 622 82.92 37.03 -125.09
CA GLU A 622 83.75 36.16 -125.92
C GLU A 622 83.40 36.34 -127.41
N GLU A 623 82.11 36.47 -127.75
CA GLU A 623 81.67 36.81 -129.12
C GLU A 623 82.19 38.20 -129.55
N TYR A 624 82.18 39.19 -128.64
CA TYR A 624 82.72 40.52 -128.91
C TYR A 624 84.25 40.51 -129.07
N GLU A 625 84.98 39.82 -128.21
CA GLU A 625 86.44 39.66 -128.30
C GLU A 625 86.86 38.89 -129.57
N ALA A 626 86.11 37.84 -129.95
CA ALA A 626 86.31 37.12 -131.20
C ALA A 626 86.09 38.02 -132.43
N ARG A 627 85.10 38.93 -132.39
CA ARG A 627 84.91 39.95 -133.44
C ARG A 627 86.06 40.95 -133.48
N MET A 628 86.59 41.38 -132.34
CA MET A 628 87.70 42.34 -132.27
C MET A 628 89.06 41.73 -132.69
N MET A 629 89.31 40.45 -132.40
CA MET A 629 90.56 39.74 -132.78
C MET A 629 90.55 39.25 -134.24
N GLY A 630 89.39 39.25 -134.90
CA GLY A 630 89.27 38.97 -136.35
C GLY A 630 89.59 40.16 -137.26
N GLU A 631 89.89 41.34 -136.70
CA GLU A 631 90.19 42.58 -137.45
C GLU A 631 91.68 43.01 -137.34
N SER A 632 92.62 42.07 -137.12
CA SER A 632 94.08 42.34 -137.17
C SER A 632 94.77 41.70 -138.36
#